data_AF-A0A1I7TL28-F1
#
_entry.id   AF-A0A1I7TL28-F1
#
_cell.length_a   1.000
_cell.length_b   1.000
_cell.length_c   1.000
_cell.angle_alpha   90.00
_cell.angle_beta   90.00
_cell.angle_gamma   90.00
#
_symmetry.space_group_name_H-M   'P 1'
#
loop_
_entity.id
_entity.type
_entity.pdbx_description
1 polymer ?
#
loop_
_entity_poly.entity_id
_entity_poly.type
_entity_poly.pdbx_seq_one_letter_code
_entity_poly.pdbx_strand_id
1 'polypeptide(L)'
;MPSQVSTSDTKKNFDIFRPIIEVGVIESDDYIVLGNLPAFRARYGILIHPTVALLRRPPKFKLSTDEVESVFWISLSEFLEKPVHSMYPVDKFYMVHMFEFEEYPLTYGITALLCIIMAIGVLEKHPNFSLMSNLTVTDMKEKKLNSLDIIRHVYEFSSRKFENSKI
;
A
#
# COMPACT_ATOMS: atom_id res chain seq x y z
N MET A 1 -32.55 19.13 21.93
CA MET A 1 -31.41 18.21 22.15
C MET A 1 -30.74 17.98 20.79
N PRO A 2 -29.47 18.35 20.59
CA PRO A 2 -28.77 18.01 19.36
C PRO A 2 -28.28 16.56 19.47
N SER A 3 -28.67 15.74 18.50
CA SER A 3 -28.22 14.36 18.31
C SER A 3 -26.71 14.34 18.09
N GLN A 4 -26.01 13.50 18.86
CA GLN A 4 -24.59 13.23 18.64
C GLN A 4 -24.42 12.53 17.28
N VAL A 5 -23.87 13.24 16.30
CA VAL A 5 -23.37 12.64 15.06
C VAL A 5 -22.18 11.77 15.46
N SER A 6 -22.27 10.47 15.19
CA SER A 6 -21.22 9.52 15.51
C SER A 6 -19.96 9.88 14.72
N THR A 7 -18.83 9.97 15.41
CA THR A 7 -17.52 10.27 14.80
C THR A 7 -17.00 9.12 13.91
N SER A 8 -17.68 7.97 13.90
CA SER A 8 -17.42 6.87 12.97
C SER A 8 -17.99 7.11 11.58
N ASP A 9 -19.09 7.86 11.44
CA ASP A 9 -19.71 8.13 10.14
C ASP A 9 -18.92 9.16 9.33
N THR A 10 -18.23 10.09 10.01
CA THR A 10 -17.45 11.14 9.35
C THR A 10 -16.17 10.61 8.69
N LYS A 11 -15.53 9.56 9.24
CA LYS A 11 -14.29 9.00 8.66
C LYS A 11 -14.54 8.19 7.39
N LYS A 12 -15.61 7.37 7.35
CA LYS A 12 -16.02 6.65 6.12
C LYS A 12 -16.27 7.62 4.96
N ASN A 13 -16.79 8.81 5.26
CA ASN A 13 -17.12 9.82 4.25
C ASN A 13 -15.93 10.61 3.69
N PHE A 14 -14.70 10.49 4.20
CA PHE A 14 -13.55 11.18 3.55
C PHE A 14 -12.83 10.27 2.55
N ASP A 15 -12.69 8.98 2.88
CA ASP A 15 -11.91 8.03 2.08
C ASP A 15 -12.63 7.63 0.77
N ILE A 16 -13.97 7.66 0.75
CA ILE A 16 -14.79 7.35 -0.43
C ILE A 16 -14.80 8.50 -1.46
N PHE A 17 -14.57 9.75 -1.02
CA PHE A 17 -14.70 10.91 -1.90
C PHE A 17 -13.48 11.13 -2.80
N ARG A 18 -12.27 10.72 -2.38
CA ARG A 18 -11.05 10.92 -3.16
C ARG A 18 -11.09 10.16 -4.50
N PRO A 19 -11.42 8.86 -4.57
CA PRO A 19 -11.50 8.16 -5.85
C PRO A 19 -12.51 8.79 -6.82
N ILE A 20 -13.64 9.31 -6.32
CA ILE A 20 -14.64 10.00 -7.13
C ILE A 20 -14.07 11.31 -7.69
N ILE A 21 -13.38 12.11 -6.87
CA ILE A 21 -12.84 13.41 -7.26
C ILE A 21 -11.65 13.26 -8.20
N GLU A 22 -10.73 12.35 -7.90
CA GLU A 22 -9.46 12.20 -8.61
C GLU A 22 -9.64 11.48 -9.95
N VAL A 23 -10.42 10.38 -9.96
CA VAL A 23 -10.51 9.48 -11.12
C VAL A 23 -11.94 9.13 -11.53
N GLY A 24 -12.97 9.68 -10.87
CA GLY A 24 -14.36 9.54 -11.29
C GLY A 24 -15.02 8.19 -11.01
N VAL A 25 -14.42 7.33 -10.18
CA VAL A 25 -14.97 5.99 -9.87
C VAL A 25 -15.95 6.05 -8.71
N ILE A 26 -17.07 5.34 -8.83
CA ILE A 26 -18.17 5.37 -7.86
C ILE A 26 -18.29 4.00 -7.18
N GLU A 27 -18.29 3.97 -5.84
CA GLU A 27 -18.32 2.72 -5.07
C GLU A 27 -19.50 1.81 -5.44
N SER A 28 -20.72 2.34 -5.56
CA SER A 28 -21.89 1.50 -5.87
C SER A 28 -21.78 0.77 -7.22
N ASP A 29 -21.05 1.34 -8.16
CA ASP A 29 -21.08 0.96 -9.57
C ASP A 29 -19.79 0.26 -10.02
N ASP A 30 -18.65 0.72 -9.51
CA ASP A 30 -17.33 0.37 -10.04
C ASP A 30 -16.55 -0.59 -9.13
N TYR A 31 -16.79 -0.56 -7.81
CA TYR A 31 -16.01 -1.39 -6.88
C TYR A 31 -16.80 -1.86 -5.64
N ILE A 32 -16.14 -2.62 -4.77
CA ILE A 32 -16.65 -3.01 -3.46
C ILE A 32 -15.48 -2.88 -2.50
N VAL A 33 -15.67 -2.16 -1.40
CA VAL A 33 -14.68 -2.10 -0.32
C VAL A 33 -14.63 -3.46 0.38
N LEU A 34 -13.46 -4.09 0.37
CA LEU A 34 -13.22 -5.36 1.05
C LEU A 34 -12.85 -5.15 2.52
N GLY A 35 -12.21 -4.02 2.82
CA GLY A 35 -11.82 -3.66 4.18
C GLY A 35 -10.52 -2.86 4.21
N ASN A 36 -10.02 -2.69 5.43
CA ASN A 36 -8.83 -1.88 5.68
C ASN A 36 -7.65 -2.78 5.99
N LEU A 37 -6.51 -2.46 5.40
CA LEU A 37 -5.22 -2.96 5.84
C LEU A 37 -4.81 -2.25 7.15
N PRO A 38 -3.90 -2.83 7.96
CA PRO A 38 -3.37 -2.14 9.13
C PRO A 38 -2.80 -0.76 8.77
N ALA A 39 -3.08 0.22 9.65
CA ALA A 39 -2.54 1.57 9.48
C ALA A 39 -1.03 1.58 9.73
N PHE A 40 -0.31 2.42 9.00
CA PHE A 40 1.13 2.60 9.17
C PHE A 40 1.47 4.08 9.29
N ARG A 41 2.60 4.38 9.94
CA ARG A 41 3.06 5.74 10.19
C ARG A 41 4.14 6.11 9.20
N ALA A 42 3.90 7.12 8.36
CA ALA A 42 4.91 7.67 7.47
C ALA A 42 6.00 8.44 8.24
N ARG A 43 7.13 8.72 7.58
CA ARG A 43 8.33 9.36 8.14
C ARG A 43 8.08 10.60 9.01
N TYR A 44 7.07 11.40 8.68
CA TYR A 44 6.71 12.64 9.37
C TYR A 44 5.58 12.48 10.41
N GLY A 45 5.31 11.26 10.86
CA GLY A 45 4.29 11.00 11.88
C GLY A 45 2.85 10.98 11.35
N ILE A 46 2.65 11.15 10.04
CA ILE A 46 1.35 11.02 9.38
C ILE A 46 0.92 9.55 9.45
N LEU A 47 -0.28 9.30 9.95
CA LEU A 47 -0.89 7.97 9.99
C LEU A 47 -1.73 7.77 8.73
N ILE A 48 -1.44 6.71 7.97
CA ILE A 48 -2.16 6.38 6.74
C ILE A 48 -3.01 5.13 6.98
N HIS A 49 -4.26 5.19 6.55
CA HIS A 49 -5.25 4.12 6.66
C HIS A 49 -5.54 3.53 5.26
N PRO A 50 -4.77 2.53 4.82
CA PRO A 50 -4.98 1.91 3.51
C PRO A 50 -6.27 1.09 3.45
N THR A 51 -7.08 1.33 2.42
CA THR A 51 -8.32 0.60 2.13
C THR A 51 -8.15 -0.21 0.85
N VAL A 52 -8.66 -1.44 0.85
CA VAL A 52 -8.64 -2.33 -0.32
C VAL A 52 -10.03 -2.47 -0.88
N ALA A 53 -10.14 -2.33 -2.19
CA ALA A 53 -11.38 -2.50 -2.94
C ALA A 53 -11.19 -3.49 -4.08
N LEU A 54 -12.25 -4.25 -4.37
CA LEU A 54 -12.35 -5.10 -5.55
C LEU A 54 -13.14 -4.37 -6.62
N LEU A 55 -12.58 -4.21 -7.80
CA LEU A 55 -13.28 -3.64 -8.94
C LEU A 55 -14.33 -4.64 -9.45
N ARG A 56 -15.57 -4.18 -9.64
CA ARG A 56 -16.68 -4.99 -10.19
C ARG A 56 -16.52 -5.22 -11.69
N ARG A 57 -15.86 -4.27 -12.35
CA ARG A 57 -15.63 -4.19 -13.80
C ARG A 57 -14.40 -3.31 -14.03
N PRO A 58 -13.80 -3.33 -15.23
CA PRO A 58 -12.84 -2.30 -15.62
C PRO A 58 -13.50 -0.91 -15.52
N PRO A 59 -13.04 -0.03 -14.62
CA PRO A 59 -13.65 1.28 -14.42
C PRO A 59 -13.40 2.19 -15.63
N LYS A 60 -14.34 3.10 -15.89
CA LYS A 60 -14.13 4.21 -16.81
C LYS A 60 -13.66 5.40 -16.01
N PHE A 61 -12.40 5.79 -16.21
CA PHE A 61 -11.84 6.92 -15.48
C PHE A 61 -12.25 8.25 -16.10
N LYS A 62 -12.57 9.21 -15.23
CA LYS A 62 -12.69 10.63 -15.56
C LYS A 62 -11.71 11.38 -14.68
N LEU A 63 -10.52 11.64 -15.24
CA LEU A 63 -9.41 12.21 -14.48
C LEU A 63 -9.66 13.70 -14.21
N SER A 64 -9.41 14.11 -12.97
CA SER A 64 -9.19 15.52 -12.65
C SER A 64 -7.78 15.89 -13.09
N THR A 65 -7.64 16.63 -14.20
CA THR A 65 -6.33 16.97 -14.78
C THR A 65 -5.47 17.84 -13.88
N ASP A 66 -6.07 18.51 -12.89
CA ASP A 66 -5.37 19.32 -11.90
C ASP A 66 -4.75 18.47 -10.77
N GLU A 67 -5.20 17.22 -10.60
CA GLU A 67 -4.75 16.33 -9.52
C GLU A 67 -4.06 15.05 -10.04
N VAL A 68 -4.49 14.53 -11.18
CA VAL A 68 -4.06 13.23 -11.73
C VAL A 68 -3.61 13.38 -13.17
N GLU A 69 -2.33 13.10 -13.40
CA GLU A 69 -1.72 13.11 -14.74
C GLU A 69 -2.15 11.89 -15.57
N SER A 70 -2.11 10.70 -14.97
CA SER A 70 -2.39 9.44 -15.67
C SER A 70 -2.86 8.34 -14.73
N VAL A 71 -3.47 7.29 -15.32
CA VAL A 71 -3.82 6.05 -14.64
C VAL A 71 -3.27 4.87 -15.44
N PHE A 72 -2.72 3.89 -14.73
CA PHE A 72 -2.11 2.72 -15.32
C PHE A 72 -2.42 1.47 -14.49
N TRP A 73 -2.22 0.30 -15.10
CA TRP A 73 -2.42 -1.00 -14.46
C TRP A 73 -1.12 -1.76 -14.44
N ILE A 74 -0.78 -2.32 -13.28
CA ILE A 74 0.38 -3.19 -13.10
C ILE A 74 -0.09 -4.50 -12.49
N SER A 75 0.43 -5.62 -12.99
CA SER A 75 0.15 -6.92 -12.37
C SER A 75 0.75 -6.98 -10.98
N LEU A 76 -0.03 -7.42 -9.98
CA LEU A 76 0.47 -7.60 -8.61
C LEU A 76 1.72 -8.50 -8.56
N SER A 77 1.82 -9.49 -9.45
CA SER A 77 2.98 -10.40 -9.49
C SER A 77 4.29 -9.67 -9.79
N GLU A 78 4.25 -8.55 -10.52
CA GLU A 78 5.46 -7.78 -10.79
C GLU A 78 6.08 -7.24 -9.50
N PHE A 79 5.28 -6.91 -8.48
CA PHE A 79 5.81 -6.45 -7.20
C PHE A 79 6.52 -7.53 -6.38
N LEU A 80 6.55 -8.80 -6.82
CA LEU A 80 7.26 -9.89 -6.15
C LEU A 80 8.47 -10.40 -6.93
N GLU A 81 8.47 -10.22 -8.25
CA GLU A 81 9.37 -10.91 -9.17
C GLU A 81 10.20 -9.95 -10.06
N LYS A 82 9.99 -8.62 -9.96
CA LYS A 82 10.56 -7.67 -10.94
C LYS A 82 12.09 -7.62 -10.96
N PRO A 83 12.72 -7.67 -12.16
CA PRO A 83 14.18 -7.57 -12.29
C PRO A 83 14.76 -6.17 -12.00
N VAL A 84 14.04 -5.08 -12.31
CA VAL A 84 14.48 -3.70 -12.02
C VAL A 84 13.83 -3.22 -10.73
N HIS A 85 14.41 -3.68 -9.63
CA HIS A 85 14.02 -3.35 -8.26
C HIS A 85 15.25 -2.84 -7.51
N SER A 86 15.09 -1.74 -6.79
CA SER A 86 16.12 -1.25 -5.87
C SER A 86 15.53 -0.96 -4.50
N MET A 87 16.38 -1.03 -3.50
CA MET A 87 16.01 -0.79 -2.11
C MET A 87 17.08 0.05 -1.40
N TYR A 88 16.61 0.99 -0.58
CA TYR A 88 17.50 1.87 0.18
C TYR A 88 17.05 1.93 1.65
N PRO A 89 17.97 1.70 2.61
CA PRO A 89 17.63 1.79 4.02
C PRO A 89 17.40 3.27 4.41
N VAL A 90 16.28 3.54 5.07
CA VAL A 90 15.98 4.88 5.63
C VAL A 90 16.05 4.86 7.16
N ASP A 91 15.79 3.70 7.77
CA ASP A 91 15.97 3.46 9.19
C ASP A 91 16.38 2.00 9.45
N LYS A 92 16.73 1.69 10.71
CA LYS A 92 17.17 0.37 11.15
C LYS A 92 16.24 -0.75 10.70
N PHE A 93 14.93 -0.51 10.64
CA PHE A 93 13.92 -1.50 10.27
C PHE A 93 13.02 -1.04 9.11
N TYR A 94 13.43 -0.03 8.35
CA TYR A 94 12.61 0.48 7.23
C TYR A 94 13.46 0.68 5.99
N MET A 95 13.07 -0.02 4.92
CA MET A 95 13.63 0.11 3.59
C MET A 95 12.59 0.75 2.66
N VAL A 96 13.03 1.67 1.82
CA VAL A 96 12.24 2.17 0.70
C VAL A 96 12.48 1.24 -0.48
N HIS A 97 11.40 0.69 -1.04
CA HIS A 97 11.43 -0.06 -2.29
C HIS A 97 11.09 0.84 -3.46
N MET A 98 11.72 0.57 -4.60
CA MET A 98 11.54 1.30 -5.84
C MET A 98 11.48 0.31 -7.01
N PHE A 99 10.44 0.41 -7.82
CA PHE A 99 10.19 -0.42 -8.98
C PHE A 99 10.08 0.45 -10.23
N GLU A 100 10.93 0.15 -11.21
CA GLU A 100 10.86 0.74 -12.54
C GLU A 100 10.06 -0.17 -13.45
N PHE A 101 9.11 0.37 -14.19
CA PHE A 101 8.32 -0.35 -15.18
C PHE A 101 8.61 0.22 -16.56
N GLU A 102 8.69 -0.63 -17.58
CA GLU A 102 9.11 -0.20 -18.93
C GLU A 102 8.22 0.93 -19.48
N GLU A 103 6.90 0.77 -19.35
CA GLU A 103 5.92 1.70 -19.89
C GLU A 103 5.23 2.56 -18.83
N TYR A 104 5.53 2.35 -17.54
CA TYR A 104 4.81 3.00 -16.43
C TYR A 104 5.74 3.81 -15.53
N PRO A 105 5.20 4.86 -14.86
CA PRO A 105 5.97 5.64 -13.91
C PRO A 105 6.61 4.80 -12.81
N LEU A 106 7.72 5.31 -12.32
CA LEU A 106 8.42 4.77 -11.15
C LEU A 106 7.48 4.67 -9.94
N THR A 107 7.35 3.48 -9.37
CA THR A 107 6.58 3.27 -8.14
C THR A 107 7.52 3.05 -6.97
N TYR A 108 7.41 3.87 -5.92
CA TYR A 108 8.34 3.83 -4.80
C TYR A 108 7.70 4.15 -3.46
N GLY A 109 8.47 3.93 -2.38
CA GLY A 109 8.07 4.30 -1.03
C GLY A 109 6.88 3.49 -0.56
N ILE A 110 5.88 4.19 -0.05
CA ILE A 110 4.77 3.57 0.67
C ILE A 110 3.77 2.87 -0.26
N THR A 111 3.60 3.43 -1.46
CA THR A 111 2.81 2.82 -2.52
C THR A 111 3.42 1.48 -2.92
N ALA A 112 4.73 1.43 -3.17
CA ALA A 112 5.43 0.18 -3.48
C ALA A 112 5.29 -0.85 -2.34
N LEU A 113 5.45 -0.44 -1.08
CA LEU A 113 5.31 -1.32 0.07
C LEU A 113 3.89 -1.93 0.16
N LEU A 114 2.84 -1.12 -0.06
CA LEU A 114 1.47 -1.61 -0.06
C LEU A 114 1.20 -2.59 -1.21
N CYS A 115 1.72 -2.31 -2.41
CA CYS A 115 1.61 -3.22 -3.55
C CYS A 115 2.30 -4.57 -3.25
N ILE A 116 3.48 -4.56 -2.62
CA ILE A 116 4.17 -5.78 -2.19
C ILE A 116 3.32 -6.56 -1.17
N ILE A 117 2.82 -5.90 -0.11
CA ILE A 117 1.99 -6.54 0.92
C ILE A 117 0.74 -7.19 0.29
N MET A 118 0.08 -6.46 -0.62
CA MET A 118 -1.07 -6.97 -1.34
C MET A 118 -0.72 -8.17 -2.21
N ALA A 119 0.40 -8.12 -2.94
CA ALA A 119 0.84 -9.23 -3.77
C ALA A 119 1.18 -10.47 -2.93
N ILE A 120 1.88 -10.33 -1.79
CA ILE A 120 2.18 -11.43 -0.87
C ILE A 120 0.90 -12.06 -0.32
N GLY A 121 -0.07 -11.24 0.08
CA GLY A 121 -1.32 -11.69 0.69
C GLY A 121 -2.27 -12.34 -0.31
N VAL A 122 -2.42 -11.76 -1.50
CA VAL A 122 -3.38 -12.24 -2.52
C VAL A 122 -2.82 -13.39 -3.34
N LEU A 123 -1.53 -13.35 -3.69
CA LEU A 123 -0.90 -14.39 -4.52
C LEU A 123 -0.28 -15.52 -3.70
N GLU A 124 -0.21 -15.36 -2.37
CA GLU A 124 0.42 -16.31 -1.44
C GLU A 124 1.86 -16.69 -1.86
N LYS A 125 2.60 -15.69 -2.36
CA LYS A 125 3.97 -15.83 -2.88
C LYS A 125 4.95 -14.95 -2.10
N HIS A 126 6.18 -15.43 -1.98
CA HIS A 126 7.26 -14.65 -1.38
C HIS A 126 7.96 -13.79 -2.44
N PRO A 127 8.39 -12.57 -2.09
CA PRO A 127 9.25 -11.79 -2.96
C PRO A 127 10.62 -12.48 -3.10
N ASN A 128 11.27 -12.26 -4.24
CA ASN A 128 12.64 -12.73 -4.48
C ASN A 128 13.71 -11.78 -3.89
N PHE A 129 13.30 -10.74 -3.16
CA PHE A 129 14.15 -9.74 -2.51
C PHE A 129 13.82 -9.58 -1.02
N SER A 130 14.75 -8.97 -0.28
CA SER A 130 14.56 -8.67 1.14
C SER A 130 13.56 -7.52 1.31
N LEU A 131 12.61 -7.67 2.24
CA LEU A 131 11.61 -6.65 2.53
C LEU A 131 12.12 -5.60 3.50
N MET A 132 12.96 -6.02 4.44
CA MET A 132 13.55 -5.16 5.46
C MET A 132 14.95 -5.67 5.77
N SER A 133 15.76 -4.82 6.41
CA SER A 133 17.06 -5.20 6.97
C SER A 133 16.96 -6.37 7.95
N ASN A 134 15.86 -6.48 8.69
CA ASN A 134 15.57 -7.55 9.65
C ASN A 134 14.59 -8.61 9.12
N LEU A 135 14.31 -8.60 7.81
CA LEU A 135 13.47 -9.59 7.14
C LEU A 135 14.00 -9.85 5.73
N THR A 136 15.05 -10.67 5.67
CA THR A 136 15.70 -11.04 4.41
C THR A 136 15.01 -12.22 3.73
N VAL A 137 15.33 -12.47 2.46
CA VAL A 137 14.87 -13.68 1.75
C VAL A 137 15.28 -14.95 2.49
N THR A 138 16.49 -14.97 3.05
CA THR A 138 17.02 -16.09 3.83
C THR A 138 16.18 -16.28 5.10
N ASP A 139 15.90 -15.21 5.84
CA ASP A 139 15.03 -15.26 7.02
C ASP A 139 13.66 -15.87 6.71
N MET A 140 13.01 -15.41 5.64
CA MET A 140 11.69 -15.89 5.23
C MET A 140 11.71 -17.38 4.90
N LYS A 141 12.75 -17.87 4.23
CA LYS A 141 12.90 -19.28 3.84
C LYS A 141 13.25 -20.17 5.03
N GLU A 142 14.25 -19.82 5.81
CA GLU A 142 14.75 -20.64 6.92
C GLU A 142 13.71 -20.77 8.03
N LYS A 143 13.01 -19.66 8.35
CA LYS A 143 11.94 -19.64 9.35
C LYS A 143 10.61 -20.17 8.81
N LYS A 144 10.54 -20.51 7.51
CA LYS A 144 9.33 -20.99 6.81
C LYS A 144 8.12 -20.09 7.07
N LEU A 145 8.32 -18.78 7.02
CA LEU A 145 7.26 -17.81 7.26
C LEU A 145 6.20 -17.94 6.16
N ASN A 146 4.93 -17.95 6.51
CA ASN A 146 3.85 -17.81 5.53
C ASN A 146 3.57 -16.33 5.22
N SER A 147 2.70 -16.05 4.24
CA SER A 147 2.33 -14.68 3.86
C SER A 147 1.84 -13.84 5.04
N LEU A 148 1.04 -14.40 5.94
CA LEU A 148 0.50 -13.67 7.09
C LEU A 148 1.60 -13.29 8.09
N ASP A 149 2.55 -14.19 8.35
CA ASP A 149 3.68 -13.93 9.24
C ASP A 149 4.59 -12.83 8.66
N ILE A 150 4.85 -12.87 7.36
CA ILE A 150 5.62 -11.86 6.64
C ILE A 150 4.92 -10.49 6.75
N ILE A 151 3.63 -10.43 6.44
CA ILE A 151 2.85 -9.18 6.47
C ILE A 151 2.80 -8.61 7.90
N ARG A 152 2.57 -9.45 8.91
CA ARG A 152 2.57 -9.03 10.32
C ARG A 152 3.91 -8.43 10.73
N HIS A 153 5.02 -9.07 10.35
CA HIS A 153 6.36 -8.57 10.63
C HIS A 153 6.56 -7.19 9.99
N VAL A 154 6.22 -7.03 8.72
CA VAL A 154 6.33 -5.74 8.03
C VAL A 154 5.53 -4.65 8.77
N TYR A 155 4.30 -4.91 9.18
CA TYR A 155 3.49 -3.93 9.90
C TYR A 155 4.01 -3.59 11.29
N GLU A 156 4.54 -4.57 12.02
CA GLU A 156 5.11 -4.36 13.34
C GLU A 156 6.26 -3.35 13.33
N PHE A 157 7.11 -3.40 12.30
CA PHE A 157 8.31 -2.56 12.20
C PHE A 157 8.07 -1.27 11.41
N SER A 158 7.29 -1.29 10.33
CA SER A 158 6.97 -0.10 9.53
C SER A 158 6.06 0.91 10.25
N SER A 159 5.34 0.47 11.30
CA SER A 159 4.48 1.35 12.11
C SER A 159 5.23 2.06 13.24
N ARG A 160 6.50 1.71 13.48
CA ARG A 160 7.31 2.30 14.55
C ARG A 160 7.67 3.74 14.20
N LYS A 161 7.89 4.56 15.24
CA LYS A 161 8.44 5.90 15.04
C LYS A 161 9.88 5.76 14.54
N PHE A 162 10.20 6.52 13.50
CA PHE A 162 11.56 6.62 12.98
C PHE A 162 12.47 7.24 14.03
N GLU A 163 13.57 6.57 14.39
CA GLU A 163 14.45 6.97 15.51
C GLU A 163 15.12 8.32 15.25
N ASN A 164 15.40 8.64 13.98
CA ASN A 164 16.03 9.89 13.54
C ASN A 164 15.04 10.93 12.98
N SER A 165 13.73 10.72 13.12
CA SER A 165 12.74 11.73 12.70
C SER A 165 12.68 12.82 13.74
N LYS A 166 13.31 13.96 13.45
CA LYS A 166 13.13 15.20 14.20
C LYS A 166 11.70 15.70 13.98
N ILE A 167 10.77 15.22 14.80
CA ILE A 167 9.54 15.92 15.14
C ILE A 167 9.80 16.68 16.43
#